data_AF-A0A2V6Q159-F1
#
_entry.id   AF-A0A2V6Q159-F1
#
_cell.length_a   1.000
_cell.length_b   1.000
_cell.length_c   1.000
_cell.angle_alpha   90.00
_cell.angle_beta   90.00
_cell.angle_gamma   90.00
#
_symmetry.space_group_name_H-M   'P 1'
#
loop_
_entity.id
_entity.type
_entity.pdbx_description
1 polymer ?
#
loop_
_entity_poly.entity_id
_entity_poly.type
_entity_poly.pdbx_seq_one_letter_code
_entity_poly.pdbx_strand_id
1 'polypeptide(L)'
;MTRGRWWALAALVVILVLAGRYLVWIDLANRCVIRIRPSLVGYDNTMVKRALDTLRHGSPADYRNVCIHVATINPNPACGGFGGGCFWHHEGQKGRATIDISTEHGLIWTVAIIVHETCHAIQYHEGRPPRFDLEHECYNEDDRIMRALVQFE
;
A
#
# COMPACT_ATOMS: atom_id res chain seq x y z
N MET A 1 -12.75 42.36 0.13
CA MET A 1 -11.92 41.26 -0.45
C MET A 1 -12.08 41.28 -1.96
N THR A 2 -10.99 41.32 -2.74
CA THR A 2 -11.06 41.39 -4.21
C THR A 2 -11.44 40.02 -4.81
N ARG A 3 -12.10 40.04 -5.98
CA ARG A 3 -12.52 38.83 -6.71
C ARG A 3 -11.38 37.83 -6.93
N GLY A 4 -10.14 38.31 -7.09
CA GLY A 4 -8.93 37.47 -7.21
C GLY A 4 -8.57 36.66 -5.96
N ARG A 5 -8.86 37.18 -4.75
CA ARG A 5 -8.60 36.43 -3.49
C ARG A 5 -9.51 35.23 -3.32
N TRP A 6 -10.76 35.32 -3.79
CA TRP A 6 -11.70 34.20 -3.77
C TRP A 6 -11.27 33.07 -4.71
N TRP A 7 -10.82 33.41 -5.92
CA TRP A 7 -10.28 32.41 -6.85
C TRP A 7 -9.02 31.73 -6.32
N ALA A 8 -8.10 32.48 -5.71
CA ALA A 8 -6.90 31.90 -5.10
C ALA A 8 -7.24 30.94 -3.94
N LEU A 9 -8.20 31.31 -3.08
CA LEU A 9 -8.67 30.43 -2.00
C LEU A 9 -9.35 29.18 -2.53
N ALA A 10 -10.23 29.32 -3.54
CA ALA A 10 -10.89 28.17 -4.16
C ALA A 10 -9.87 27.21 -4.81
N ALA A 11 -8.88 27.74 -5.54
CA ALA A 11 -7.81 26.96 -6.14
C ALA A 11 -6.99 26.22 -5.07
N LEU A 12 -6.62 26.89 -3.97
CA LEU A 12 -5.90 26.29 -2.86
C LEU A 12 -6.68 25.11 -2.24
N VAL A 13 -7.98 25.30 -1.99
CA VAL A 13 -8.84 24.23 -1.45
C VAL A 13 -8.89 23.04 -2.40
N VAL A 14 -9.06 23.28 -3.70
CA VAL A 14 -9.07 22.21 -4.72
C VAL A 14 -7.74 21.46 -4.73
N ILE A 15 -6.61 22.16 -4.70
CA ILE A 15 -5.27 21.55 -4.65
C ILE A 15 -5.11 20.68 -3.40
N LEU A 16 -5.52 21.18 -2.23
CA LEU A 16 -5.44 20.43 -0.97
C LEU A 16 -6.33 19.17 -1.00
N VAL A 17 -7.53 19.27 -1.57
CA VAL A 17 -8.44 18.11 -1.72
C VAL A 17 -7.84 17.08 -2.67
N LEU A 18 -7.30 17.50 -3.80
CA LEU A 18 -6.69 16.60 -4.78
C LEU A 18 -5.42 15.93 -4.22
N ALA A 19 -4.56 16.69 -3.56
CA ALA A 19 -3.37 16.17 -2.90
C ALA A 19 -3.74 15.19 -1.76
N GLY A 20 -4.71 15.56 -0.92
CA GLY A 20 -5.21 14.69 0.14
C GLY A 20 -5.79 13.39 -0.41
N ARG A 21 -6.57 13.47 -1.49
CA ARG A 21 -7.05 12.27 -2.18
C ARG A 21 -5.90 11.46 -2.74
N TYR A 22 -4.88 12.06 -3.33
CA TYR A 22 -3.71 11.34 -3.89
C TYR A 22 -2.92 10.57 -2.82
N LEU A 23 -2.85 11.09 -1.61
CA LEU A 23 -2.05 10.55 -0.50
C LEU A 23 -2.81 9.64 0.47
N VAL A 24 -4.10 9.38 0.23
CA VAL A 24 -4.90 8.52 1.13
C VAL A 24 -5.80 7.60 0.32
N TRP A 25 -5.84 6.34 0.71
CA TRP A 25 -6.86 5.38 0.32
C TRP A 25 -7.92 5.30 1.42
N ILE A 26 -9.18 5.54 1.05
CA ILE A 26 -10.32 5.50 1.98
C ILE A 26 -11.40 4.60 1.38
N ASP A 27 -11.69 3.51 2.08
CA ASP A 27 -12.82 2.62 1.81
C ASP A 27 -13.59 2.39 3.12
N LEU A 28 -14.68 3.14 3.27
CA LEU A 28 -15.50 3.12 4.48
C LEU A 28 -16.30 1.82 4.62
N ALA A 29 -16.63 1.15 3.51
CA ALA A 29 -17.38 -0.11 3.55
C ALA A 29 -16.56 -1.21 4.22
N ASN A 30 -15.25 -1.22 3.97
CA ASN A 30 -14.30 -2.17 4.57
C ASN A 30 -13.55 -1.60 5.78
N ARG A 31 -13.93 -0.40 6.28
CA ARG A 31 -13.24 0.32 7.38
C ARG A 31 -11.73 0.47 7.14
N CYS A 32 -11.35 0.63 5.89
CA CYS A 32 -9.97 0.64 5.44
C CYS A 32 -9.51 2.07 5.17
N VAL A 33 -8.54 2.53 5.95
CA VAL A 33 -7.86 3.81 5.72
C VAL A 33 -6.37 3.56 5.72
N ILE A 34 -5.73 3.87 4.59
CA ILE A 34 -4.30 3.67 4.37
C ILE A 34 -3.70 4.99 3.89
N ARG A 35 -2.64 5.44 4.55
CA ARG A 35 -1.86 6.61 4.10
C ARG A 35 -0.87 6.16 3.04
N ILE A 36 -0.74 6.92 1.97
CA ILE A 36 0.23 6.68 0.90
C ILE A 36 1.24 7.81 0.96
N ARG A 37 2.53 7.50 1.19
CA ARG A 37 3.56 8.54 1.18
C ARG A 37 3.71 9.12 -0.22
N PRO A 38 4.13 10.40 -0.36
CA PRO A 38 4.49 10.94 -1.66
C PRO A 38 5.59 10.10 -2.31
N SER A 39 5.39 9.72 -3.56
CA SER A 39 6.46 9.20 -4.39
C SER A 39 7.42 10.33 -4.80
N LEU A 40 8.73 10.08 -4.70
CA LEU A 40 9.77 11.05 -5.03
C LEU A 40 10.55 10.72 -6.30
N VAL A 41 10.51 9.46 -6.78
CA VAL A 41 11.37 8.99 -7.88
C VAL A 41 10.61 8.02 -8.79
N GLY A 42 9.89 8.50 -9.80
CA GLY A 42 9.32 7.64 -10.86
C GLY A 42 8.15 6.71 -10.46
N TYR A 43 7.87 6.54 -9.17
CA TYR A 43 6.74 5.72 -8.69
C TYR A 43 5.44 6.53 -8.68
N ASP A 44 4.30 5.86 -8.81
CA ASP A 44 2.99 6.51 -8.92
C ASP A 44 2.05 6.00 -7.84
N ASN A 45 1.55 6.88 -6.96
CA ASN A 45 0.55 6.52 -5.96
C ASN A 45 -0.75 6.02 -6.62
N THR A 46 -1.00 6.35 -7.89
CA THR A 46 -2.10 5.77 -8.66
C THR A 46 -1.92 4.26 -8.83
N MET A 47 -0.69 3.76 -9.01
CA MET A 47 -0.42 2.32 -9.09
C MET A 47 -0.75 1.64 -7.76
N VAL A 48 -0.34 2.23 -6.63
CA VAL A 48 -0.70 1.73 -5.29
C VAL A 48 -2.21 1.59 -5.14
N LYS A 49 -2.96 2.61 -5.56
CA LYS A 49 -4.43 2.60 -5.48
C LYS A 49 -5.07 1.60 -6.41
N ARG A 50 -4.54 1.44 -7.62
CA ARG A 50 -4.98 0.39 -8.55
C ARG A 50 -4.72 -0.98 -7.96
N ALA A 51 -3.56 -1.21 -7.34
CA ALA A 51 -3.24 -2.47 -6.68
C ALA A 51 -4.20 -2.78 -5.51
N LEU A 52 -4.51 -1.77 -4.67
CA LEU A 52 -5.53 -1.91 -3.62
C LEU A 52 -6.93 -2.19 -4.19
N ASP A 53 -7.29 -1.57 -5.30
CA ASP A 53 -8.57 -1.83 -5.97
C ASP A 53 -8.63 -3.22 -6.61
N THR A 54 -7.52 -3.68 -7.20
CA THR A 54 -7.37 -5.04 -7.73
C THR A 54 -7.50 -6.06 -6.60
N LEU A 55 -6.85 -5.85 -5.46
CA LEU A 55 -7.00 -6.72 -4.29
C LEU A 55 -8.45 -6.72 -3.80
N ARG A 56 -9.09 -5.54 -3.69
CA ARG A 56 -10.48 -5.43 -3.22
C ARG A 56 -11.45 -6.30 -4.01
N HIS A 57 -11.26 -6.45 -5.31
CA HIS A 57 -12.17 -7.22 -6.17
C HIS A 57 -11.65 -8.63 -6.49
N GLY A 58 -10.35 -8.78 -6.73
CA GLY A 58 -9.70 -10.03 -7.17
C GLY A 58 -9.27 -10.95 -6.03
N SER A 59 -8.96 -10.39 -4.85
CA SER A 59 -8.73 -11.19 -3.64
C SER A 59 -9.18 -10.44 -2.37
N PRO A 60 -10.49 -10.45 -2.06
CA PRO A 60 -11.04 -9.71 -0.91
C PRO A 60 -10.47 -10.14 0.44
N ALA A 61 -9.97 -11.38 0.55
CA ALA A 61 -9.30 -11.88 1.75
C ALA A 61 -7.94 -11.16 1.96
N ASP A 62 -7.12 -11.08 0.91
CA ASP A 62 -5.84 -10.37 0.95
C ASP A 62 -6.04 -8.87 1.18
N TYR A 63 -7.03 -8.28 0.53
CA TYR A 63 -7.41 -6.89 0.79
C TYR A 63 -7.77 -6.64 2.26
N ARG A 64 -8.52 -7.55 2.88
CA ARG A 64 -8.87 -7.44 4.30
C ARG A 64 -7.64 -7.51 5.20
N ASN A 65 -6.70 -8.39 4.89
CA ASN A 65 -5.43 -8.48 5.61
C ASN A 65 -4.65 -7.17 5.51
N VAL A 66 -4.54 -6.58 4.31
CA VAL A 66 -3.93 -5.26 4.13
C VAL A 66 -4.62 -4.21 5.01
N CYS A 67 -5.95 -4.16 4.99
CA CYS A 67 -6.71 -3.18 5.77
C CYS A 67 -6.54 -3.33 7.28
N ILE A 68 -6.43 -4.55 7.79
CA ILE A 68 -6.21 -4.82 9.21
C ILE A 68 -4.78 -4.47 9.60
N HIS A 69 -3.79 -4.90 8.81
CA HIS A 69 -2.39 -4.92 9.25
C HIS A 69 -1.54 -3.78 8.72
N VAL A 70 -1.97 -3.03 7.70
CA VAL A 70 -1.14 -1.98 7.05
C VAL A 70 -1.78 -0.62 7.22
N ALA A 71 -1.11 0.32 7.88
CA ALA A 71 -1.56 1.70 8.04
C ALA A 71 -0.99 2.66 6.99
N THR A 72 0.23 2.40 6.52
CA THR A 72 0.93 3.27 5.58
C THR A 72 1.59 2.44 4.48
N ILE A 73 1.45 2.89 3.23
CA ILE A 73 2.20 2.37 2.09
C ILE A 73 3.15 3.47 1.60
N ASN A 74 4.40 3.12 1.40
CA ASN A 74 5.44 4.00 0.92
C ASN A 74 5.96 3.47 -0.43
N PRO A 75 5.61 4.09 -1.56
CA PRO A 75 5.98 3.57 -2.87
C PRO A 75 7.41 3.94 -3.30
N ASN A 76 8.31 4.22 -2.36
CA ASN A 76 9.68 4.64 -2.66
C ASN A 76 10.65 3.45 -2.46
N PRO A 77 11.82 3.43 -3.12
CA PRO A 77 12.79 2.34 -3.01
C PRO A 77 13.23 2.14 -1.56
N ALA A 78 13.38 0.88 -1.16
CA ALA A 78 13.76 0.49 0.19
C ALA A 78 14.73 -0.71 0.19
N CYS A 79 14.85 -1.41 1.33
CA CYS A 79 15.70 -2.58 1.54
C CYS A 79 15.51 -3.73 0.52
N GLY A 80 14.33 -3.90 -0.09
CA GLY A 80 14.08 -4.84 -1.19
C GLY A 80 14.59 -4.39 -2.58
N GLY A 81 15.28 -3.25 -2.66
CA GLY A 81 15.77 -2.68 -3.92
C GLY A 81 14.63 -2.12 -4.80
N PHE A 82 14.90 -2.03 -6.11
CA PHE A 82 13.96 -1.47 -7.09
C PHE A 82 12.77 -2.37 -7.42
N GLY A 83 12.79 -3.63 -7.02
CA GLY A 83 11.74 -4.62 -7.34
C GLY A 83 11.04 -5.25 -6.14
N GLY A 84 11.43 -4.90 -4.91
CA GLY A 84 10.87 -5.50 -3.70
C GLY A 84 10.14 -4.50 -2.81
N GLY A 85 9.90 -4.91 -1.57
CA GLY A 85 9.34 -4.07 -0.52
C GLY A 85 10.13 -4.19 0.78
N CYS A 86 9.62 -3.52 1.80
CA CYS A 86 10.06 -3.71 3.18
C CYS A 86 8.92 -3.49 4.16
N PHE A 87 8.87 -4.36 5.15
CA PHE A 87 8.03 -4.17 6.30
C PHE A 87 8.74 -3.33 7.39
N TRP A 88 8.01 -2.36 7.93
CA TRP A 88 8.44 -1.55 9.07
C TRP A 88 7.33 -1.47 10.12
N HIS A 89 7.69 -1.66 11.38
CA HIS A 89 6.81 -1.38 12.51
C HIS A 89 7.41 -0.33 13.44
N HIS A 90 6.57 0.49 14.05
CA HIS A 90 6.96 1.34 15.19
C HIS A 90 5.85 1.38 16.24
N GLU A 91 6.23 1.60 17.50
CA GLU A 91 5.29 1.62 18.65
C GLU A 91 4.12 2.61 18.45
N GLY A 92 4.33 3.69 17.68
CA GLY A 92 3.32 4.69 17.35
C GLY A 92 2.19 4.25 16.40
N GLN A 93 2.25 3.06 15.79
CA GLN A 93 1.28 2.65 14.75
C GLN A 93 0.04 1.91 15.24
N LYS A 94 -0.14 1.75 16.57
CA LYS A 94 -1.31 1.11 17.17
C LYS A 94 -1.62 -0.29 16.60
N GLY A 95 -0.58 -1.09 16.34
CA GLY A 95 -0.75 -2.47 15.82
C GLY A 95 -1.05 -2.55 14.33
N ARG A 96 -0.56 -1.58 13.53
CA ARG A 96 -0.55 -1.63 12.06
C ARG A 96 0.85 -1.29 11.57
N ALA A 97 1.21 -1.70 10.37
CA ALA A 97 2.53 -1.56 9.80
C ALA A 97 2.65 -0.39 8.83
N THR A 98 3.89 0.02 8.55
CA THR A 98 4.25 0.63 7.28
C THR A 98 4.83 -0.44 6.37
N ILE A 99 4.42 -0.46 5.12
CA ILE A 99 5.09 -1.23 4.08
C ILE A 99 5.68 -0.28 3.05
N ASP A 100 6.92 -0.52 2.67
CA ASP A 100 7.54 0.06 1.50
C ASP A 100 7.32 -0.87 0.32
N ILE A 101 6.99 -0.35 -0.85
CA ILE A 101 6.73 -1.16 -2.04
C ILE A 101 7.36 -0.52 -3.28
N SER A 102 7.87 -1.35 -4.19
CA SER A 102 8.14 -0.90 -5.55
C SER A 102 6.87 -0.92 -6.41
N THR A 103 6.74 0.08 -7.29
CA THR A 103 5.71 0.09 -8.35
C THR A 103 6.31 0.00 -9.75
N GLU A 104 7.59 -0.38 -9.88
CA GLU A 104 8.34 -0.33 -11.15
C GLU A 104 7.88 -1.39 -12.17
N HIS A 105 7.55 -2.59 -11.67
CA HIS A 105 7.27 -3.76 -12.50
C HIS A 105 5.78 -3.94 -12.84
N GLY A 106 4.99 -2.87 -12.70
CA GLY A 106 3.58 -2.86 -13.06
C GLY A 106 2.63 -3.37 -11.98
N LEU A 107 1.34 -3.45 -12.34
CA LEU A 107 0.24 -3.62 -11.40
C LEU A 107 0.29 -4.94 -10.64
N ILE A 108 0.41 -6.07 -11.35
CA ILE A 108 0.39 -7.40 -10.73
C ILE A 108 1.55 -7.55 -9.75
N TRP A 109 2.75 -7.12 -10.14
CA TRP A 109 3.91 -7.14 -9.27
C TRP A 109 3.73 -6.24 -8.03
N THR A 110 3.16 -5.05 -8.23
CA THR A 110 2.84 -4.14 -7.10
C THR A 110 1.86 -4.80 -6.12
N VAL A 111 0.84 -5.49 -6.62
CA VAL A 111 -0.11 -6.25 -5.78
C VAL A 111 0.63 -7.33 -4.99
N ALA A 112 1.51 -8.05 -5.65
CA ALA A 112 2.26 -9.15 -5.07
C ALA A 112 3.17 -8.69 -3.93
N ILE A 113 3.92 -7.60 -4.14
CA ILE A 113 4.72 -6.96 -3.07
C ILE A 113 3.82 -6.52 -1.91
N ILE A 114 2.65 -5.90 -2.18
CA ILE A 114 1.74 -5.50 -1.09
C ILE A 114 1.33 -6.71 -0.24
N VAL A 115 1.01 -7.84 -0.86
CA VAL A 115 0.66 -9.07 -0.14
C VAL A 115 1.86 -9.62 0.63
N HIS A 116 3.04 -9.66 0.02
CA HIS A 116 4.28 -10.09 0.66
C HIS A 116 4.58 -9.29 1.92
N GLU A 117 4.60 -7.96 1.83
CA GLU A 117 4.89 -7.11 2.98
C GLU A 117 3.77 -7.13 4.04
N THR A 118 2.53 -7.41 3.61
CA THR A 118 1.42 -7.65 4.53
C THR A 118 1.58 -8.97 5.28
N CYS A 119 2.15 -10.01 4.66
CA CYS A 119 2.49 -11.27 5.31
C CYS A 119 3.49 -11.04 6.46
N HIS A 120 4.53 -10.23 6.25
CA HIS A 120 5.42 -9.83 7.34
C HIS A 120 4.71 -9.04 8.45
N ALA A 121 3.77 -8.17 8.08
CA ALA A 121 2.96 -7.46 9.07
C ALA A 121 2.09 -8.42 9.91
N ILE A 122 1.52 -9.46 9.30
CA ILE A 122 0.76 -10.49 10.02
C ILE A 122 1.68 -11.25 10.97
N GLN A 123 2.80 -11.77 10.47
CA GLN A 123 3.77 -12.52 11.27
C GLN A 123 4.26 -11.72 12.48
N TYR A 124 4.52 -10.43 12.30
CA TYR A 124 4.89 -9.53 13.39
C TYR A 124 3.77 -9.40 14.44
N HIS A 125 2.52 -9.20 14.01
CA HIS A 125 1.38 -9.10 14.93
C HIS A 125 1.05 -10.42 15.63
N GLU A 126 1.41 -11.55 15.05
CA GLU A 126 1.34 -12.89 15.65
C GLU A 126 2.48 -13.16 16.66
N GLY A 127 3.45 -12.24 16.79
CA GLY A 127 4.60 -12.40 17.68
C GLY A 127 5.64 -13.39 17.16
N ARG A 128 5.67 -13.65 15.86
CA ARG A 128 6.63 -14.59 15.25
C ARG A 128 8.02 -13.94 15.15
N PRO A 129 9.10 -14.66 15.51
CA PRO A 129 10.45 -14.10 15.50
C PRO A 129 10.98 -13.91 14.07
N PRO A 130 11.65 -12.79 13.75
CA PRO A 130 12.18 -12.55 12.41
C PRO A 130 13.27 -13.58 12.08
N ARG A 131 13.00 -14.50 11.15
CA ARG A 131 13.94 -15.51 10.63
C ARG A 131 13.62 -15.84 9.18
N PHE A 132 14.62 -16.37 8.48
CA PHE A 132 14.58 -16.71 7.04
C PHE A 132 13.42 -17.62 6.63
N ASP A 133 12.95 -18.53 7.50
CA ASP A 133 11.79 -19.39 7.20
C ASP A 133 10.49 -18.60 6.98
N LEU A 134 10.38 -17.40 7.56
CA LEU A 134 9.24 -16.50 7.40
C LEU A 134 9.24 -15.78 6.04
N GLU A 135 10.41 -15.58 5.46
CA GLU A 135 10.59 -14.95 4.16
C GLU A 135 10.04 -15.87 3.05
N HIS A 136 10.38 -17.16 3.12
CA HIS A 136 9.89 -18.14 2.15
C HIS A 136 8.35 -18.24 2.18
N GLU A 137 7.74 -18.16 3.36
CA GLU A 137 6.28 -18.11 3.51
C GLU A 137 5.69 -16.89 2.79
N CYS A 138 6.28 -15.71 2.93
CA CYS A 138 5.78 -14.51 2.27
C CYS A 138 6.03 -14.50 0.76
N TYR A 139 7.11 -15.12 0.27
CA TYR A 139 7.27 -15.39 -1.17
C TYR A 139 6.23 -16.38 -1.71
N ASN A 140 5.79 -17.35 -0.91
CA ASN A 140 4.71 -18.25 -1.34
C ASN A 140 3.37 -17.50 -1.46
N GLU A 141 3.11 -16.49 -0.61
CA GLU A 141 1.93 -15.63 -0.71
C GLU A 141 1.96 -14.72 -1.94
N ASP A 142 3.13 -14.16 -2.27
CA ASP A 142 3.41 -13.44 -3.53
C ASP A 142 3.07 -14.33 -4.75
N ASP A 143 3.67 -15.52 -4.82
CA ASP A 143 3.44 -16.49 -5.88
C ASP A 143 1.95 -16.89 -5.99
N ARG A 144 1.28 -17.09 -4.85
CA ARG A 144 -0.14 -17.43 -4.79
C ARG A 144 -0.98 -16.33 -5.40
N ILE A 145 -0.77 -15.06 -5.00
CA ILE A 145 -1.60 -13.96 -5.49
C ILE A 145 -1.32 -13.66 -6.96
N MET A 146 -0.06 -13.75 -7.40
CA MET A 146 0.27 -13.62 -8.82
C MET A 146 -0.45 -14.66 -9.67
N ARG A 147 -0.39 -15.93 -9.28
CA ARG A 147 -1.09 -17.01 -10.01
C ARG A 147 -2.60 -16.81 -10.01
N ALA A 148 -3.17 -16.40 -8.88
CA ALA A 148 -4.60 -16.11 -8.79
C ALA A 148 -5.00 -15.01 -9.77
N LEU A 149 -4.30 -13.88 -9.78
CA LEU A 149 -4.64 -12.74 -10.62
C LEU A 149 -4.42 -12.98 -12.11
N VAL A 150 -3.37 -13.72 -12.49
CA VAL A 150 -3.12 -14.12 -13.89
C VAL A 150 -4.20 -15.07 -14.42
N GLN A 151 -4.81 -15.90 -13.56
CA GLN A 151 -5.91 -16.79 -13.98
C GLN A 151 -7.24 -16.06 -14.22
N PHE A 152 -7.37 -14.80 -13.81
CA PHE A 152 -8.57 -13.98 -13.99
C PHE A 152 -8.44 -12.92 -15.11
N GLU A 153 -7.31 -12.89 -15.84
CA GLU A 153 -7.16 -12.17 -17.12
C GLU A 153 -7.71 -13.00 -18.30
#